data_AF-A0A1H5WLT0-F1
#
_entry.id   AF-A0A1H5WLT0-F1
#
_cell.length_a   1.000
_cell.length_b   1.000
_cell.length_c   1.000
_cell.angle_alpha   90.00
_cell.angle_beta   90.00
_cell.angle_gamma   90.00
#
_symmetry.space_group_name_H-M   'P 1'
#
loop_
_entity.id
_entity.type
_entity.pdbx_description
1 polymer ?
#
loop_
_entity_poly.entity_id
_entity_poly.type
_entity_poly.pdbx_seq_one_letter_code
_entity_poly.pdbx_strand_id
1 'polypeptide(L)'
;MGYNEKDEFYLLAEEDAITGLLNRRGGEEEINDYIKEHPDEKCAYIIFECDKFKNVKDTFGHKVSDKIITESADEISKYFLDKGIVIRMDSDEFVVFYINTDKEEVKEKLDKFIEDQKPARMINGRMIQFTFSIGVTMYPDHGKNFAELLEKADIALYDAKYRGRARYTFYEKGFINAHQNQLMFGLEEFSKSLPGGFFVYEAKGDEKILYANQSMVELFKCDDMNDFRKYIGNSFKGIVHPDEYDKVLKEINTQQGKSDNHGNLDYIRYRIKCKDGTEKLVDDFGHLVNDPTFGMIYYVFLLDVDEHIVNR
;
A
#
# COMPACT_ATOMS: atom_id res chain seq x y z
N MET A 1 -43.17 -2.09 8.13
CA MET A 1 -41.77 -2.56 8.23
C MET A 1 -41.12 -1.70 9.29
N GLY A 2 -41.12 -2.17 10.53
CA GLY A 2 -40.55 -1.42 11.65
C GLY A 2 -39.04 -1.55 11.62
N TYR A 3 -38.34 -0.43 11.51
CA TYR A 3 -36.94 -0.35 11.91
C TYR A 3 -36.89 -0.62 13.42
N ASN A 4 -36.05 -1.55 13.82
CA ASN A 4 -35.94 -2.01 15.20
C ASN A 4 -35.09 -0.98 15.97
N GLU A 5 -35.54 -0.45 17.11
CA GLU A 5 -34.81 0.55 17.92
C GLU A 5 -33.35 0.13 18.25
N LYS A 6 -33.07 -1.19 18.23
CA LYS A 6 -31.71 -1.73 18.37
C LYS A 6 -30.78 -1.34 17.22
N ASP A 7 -31.28 -1.30 15.99
CA ASP A 7 -30.47 -0.98 14.80
C ASP A 7 -30.11 0.52 14.78
N GLU A 8 -30.98 1.37 15.33
CA GLU A 8 -30.73 2.81 15.52
C GLU A 8 -29.64 3.06 16.59
N PHE A 9 -29.65 2.29 17.68
CA PHE A 9 -28.61 2.34 18.72
C PHE A 9 -27.23 1.88 18.21
N TYR A 10 -27.18 0.87 17.34
CA TYR A 10 -25.93 0.43 16.70
C TYR A 10 -25.38 1.47 15.71
N LEU A 11 -26.24 2.21 15.02
CA LEU A 11 -25.85 3.28 14.10
C LEU A 11 -25.31 4.53 14.84
N LEU A 12 -25.70 4.71 16.10
CA LEU A 12 -25.26 5.84 16.94
C LEU A 12 -24.10 5.49 17.88
N ALA A 13 -23.67 4.22 17.96
CA ALA A 13 -22.54 3.85 18.80
C ALA A 13 -21.26 4.57 18.34
N GLU A 14 -20.48 5.10 19.29
CA GLU A 14 -19.18 5.75 19.05
C GLU A 14 -18.01 4.85 19.39
N GLU A 15 -18.29 3.69 19.96
CA GLU A 15 -17.31 2.70 20.39
C GLU A 15 -17.38 1.44 19.51
N ASP A 16 -16.24 0.78 19.35
CA ASP A 16 -16.13 -0.55 18.74
C ASP A 16 -16.48 -1.64 19.76
N ALA A 17 -17.37 -2.55 19.39
CA ALA A 17 -17.90 -3.56 20.30
C ALA A 17 -16.89 -4.64 20.73
N ILE A 18 -15.75 -4.77 20.05
CA ILE A 18 -14.74 -5.80 20.36
C ILE A 18 -13.63 -5.23 21.25
N THR A 19 -13.23 -3.98 21.02
CA THR A 19 -12.10 -3.36 21.73
C THR A 19 -12.52 -2.34 22.78
N GLY A 20 -13.73 -1.77 22.68
CA GLY A 20 -14.17 -0.65 23.51
C GLY A 20 -13.47 0.68 23.19
N LEU A 21 -12.65 0.73 22.13
CA LEU A 21 -12.08 1.98 21.62
C LEU A 21 -13.13 2.76 20.86
N LEU A 22 -12.86 4.03 20.56
CA LEU A 22 -13.69 4.76 19.60
C LEU A 22 -13.70 4.02 18.26
N ASN A 23 -14.86 4.00 17.60
CA ASN A 23 -14.95 3.60 16.21
C ASN A 23 -14.62 4.78 15.29
N ARG A 24 -14.54 4.53 13.98
CA ARG A 24 -14.20 5.56 12.98
C ARG A 24 -15.05 6.83 13.11
N ARG A 25 -16.37 6.71 13.33
CA ARG A 25 -17.27 7.87 13.41
C ARG A 25 -16.94 8.73 14.63
N GLY A 26 -16.92 8.11 15.82
CA GLY A 26 -16.62 8.81 17.07
C GLY A 26 -15.22 9.44 17.05
N GLY A 27 -14.25 8.71 16.52
CA GLY A 27 -12.87 9.20 16.38
C GLY A 27 -12.72 10.36 15.41
N GLU A 28 -13.40 10.34 14.27
CA GLU A 28 -13.38 11.44 13.29
C GLU A 28 -13.99 12.72 13.85
N GLU A 29 -15.11 12.61 14.58
CA GLU A 29 -15.75 13.74 15.25
C GLU A 29 -14.82 14.36 16.31
N GLU A 30 -14.30 13.54 17.24
CA GLU A 30 -13.38 13.97 18.30
C GLU A 30 -12.11 14.64 17.77
N ILE A 31 -11.48 14.08 16.72
CA ILE A 31 -10.26 14.65 16.14
C ILE A 31 -10.54 15.99 15.47
N ASN A 32 -11.62 16.10 14.70
CA ASN A 32 -11.95 17.35 14.01
C ASN A 32 -12.34 18.46 14.99
N ASP A 33 -13.08 18.13 16.05
CA ASP A 33 -13.41 19.08 17.12
C ASP A 33 -12.15 19.54 17.85
N TYR A 34 -11.24 18.61 18.19
CA TYR A 34 -9.95 18.95 18.79
C TYR A 34 -9.14 19.90 17.90
N ILE A 35 -8.97 19.58 16.61
CA ILE A 35 -8.24 20.42 15.65
C ILE A 35 -8.84 21.82 15.54
N LYS A 36 -10.17 21.94 15.61
CA LYS A 36 -10.86 23.22 15.54
C LYS A 36 -10.63 24.08 16.77
N GLU A 37 -10.55 23.47 17.95
CA GLU A 37 -10.26 24.14 19.22
C GLU A 37 -8.77 24.48 19.38
N HIS A 38 -7.89 23.68 18.77
CA HIS A 38 -6.44 23.75 18.91
C HIS A 38 -5.69 23.89 17.56
N PRO A 39 -5.95 24.94 16.76
CA PRO A 39 -5.47 25.04 15.39
C PRO A 39 -3.94 25.17 15.22
N ASP A 40 -3.22 25.52 16.28
CA ASP A 40 -1.77 25.73 16.28
C ASP A 40 -1.01 24.64 17.08
N GLU A 41 -1.72 23.70 17.70
CA GLU A 41 -1.12 22.69 18.55
C GLU A 41 -0.57 21.53 17.73
N LYS A 42 0.71 21.18 17.92
CA LYS A 42 1.32 20.09 17.17
C LYS A 42 0.82 18.75 17.65
N CYS A 43 0.32 17.96 16.71
CA CYS A 43 -0.22 16.63 16.96
C CYS A 43 0.34 15.64 15.95
N ALA A 44 0.23 14.35 16.23
CA ALA A 44 0.56 13.29 15.29
C ALA A 44 -0.65 12.40 15.02
N TYR A 45 -0.91 12.13 13.74
CA TYR A 45 -1.87 11.13 13.31
C TYR A 45 -1.08 9.87 12.93
N ILE A 46 -1.33 8.78 13.64
CA ILE A 46 -0.59 7.53 13.55
C ILE A 46 -1.57 6.43 13.19
N ILE A 47 -1.37 5.78 12.04
CA ILE A 47 -2.17 4.61 11.63
C ILE A 47 -1.35 3.34 11.84
N PHE A 48 -1.95 2.32 12.43
CA PHE A 48 -1.38 1.00 12.66
C PHE A 48 -2.21 -0.02 11.90
N GLU A 49 -1.58 -0.89 11.10
CA GLU A 49 -2.25 -2.04 10.49
C GLU A 49 -1.50 -3.33 10.80
N CYS A 50 -2.25 -4.36 11.20
CA CYS A 50 -1.68 -5.67 11.49
C CYS A 50 -1.22 -6.37 10.20
N ASP A 51 0.07 -6.66 10.10
CA ASP A 51 0.64 -7.28 8.91
C ASP A 51 0.07 -8.69 8.67
N LYS A 52 -0.41 -8.93 7.45
CA LYS A 52 -0.94 -10.23 7.00
C LYS A 52 -2.10 -10.75 7.87
N PHE A 53 -2.89 -9.86 8.48
CA PHE A 53 -4.00 -10.25 9.35
C PHE A 53 -5.01 -11.18 8.67
N LYS A 54 -5.30 -10.97 7.38
CA LYS A 54 -6.15 -11.88 6.60
C LYS A 54 -5.65 -13.33 6.66
N ASN A 55 -4.34 -13.57 6.51
CA ASN A 55 -3.77 -14.92 6.57
C ASN A 55 -3.99 -15.54 7.96
N VAL A 56 -3.85 -14.74 9.02
CA VAL A 56 -4.10 -15.17 10.39
C VAL A 56 -5.57 -15.54 10.58
N LYS A 57 -6.48 -14.70 10.10
CA LYS A 57 -7.94 -14.95 10.14
C LYS A 57 -8.31 -16.21 9.37
N ASP A 58 -7.78 -16.40 8.17
CA ASP A 58 -8.06 -17.56 7.31
C ASP A 58 -7.48 -18.85 7.91
N THR A 59 -6.32 -18.77 8.57
CA THR A 59 -5.63 -19.94 9.16
C THR A 59 -6.20 -20.34 10.52
N PHE A 60 -6.56 -19.36 11.36
CA PHE A 60 -6.86 -19.59 12.78
C PHE A 60 -8.31 -19.26 13.18
N GLY A 61 -9.06 -18.61 12.30
CA GLY A 61 -10.47 -18.27 12.49
C GLY A 61 -10.73 -17.08 13.40
N HIS A 62 -11.99 -16.66 13.44
CA HIS A 62 -12.45 -15.43 14.09
C HIS A 62 -12.06 -15.30 15.56
N LYS A 63 -12.19 -16.36 16.37
CA LYS A 63 -11.86 -16.30 17.81
C LYS A 63 -10.41 -15.91 18.10
N VAL A 64 -9.50 -16.31 17.21
CA VAL A 64 -8.07 -15.99 17.35
C VAL A 64 -7.80 -14.59 16.84
N SER A 65 -8.38 -14.22 15.68
CA SER A 65 -8.24 -12.88 15.14
C SER A 65 -8.82 -11.81 16.07
N ASP A 66 -9.99 -12.04 16.68
CA ASP A 66 -10.61 -11.09 17.61
C ASP A 66 -9.71 -10.87 18.84
N LYS A 67 -9.10 -11.94 19.36
CA LYS A 67 -8.14 -11.83 20.47
C LYS A 67 -6.89 -11.06 20.10
N ILE A 68 -6.39 -11.21 18.86
CA ILE A 68 -5.28 -10.39 18.35
C ILE A 68 -5.68 -8.92 18.34
N ILE A 69 -6.88 -8.59 17.85
CA ILE A 69 -7.38 -7.23 17.82
C ILE A 69 -7.50 -6.65 19.24
N THR A 70 -8.10 -7.38 20.18
CA THR A 70 -8.22 -6.91 21.57
C THR A 70 -6.85 -6.71 22.22
N GLU A 71 -5.92 -7.67 22.09
CA GLU A 71 -4.55 -7.52 22.64
C GLU A 71 -3.79 -6.36 21.98
N SER A 72 -4.04 -6.10 20.70
CA SER A 72 -3.43 -4.98 19.97
C SER A 72 -3.99 -3.64 20.41
N ALA A 73 -5.31 -3.55 20.63
CA ALA A 73 -5.95 -2.38 21.20
C ALA A 73 -5.36 -2.03 22.57
N ASP A 74 -5.29 -3.02 23.47
CA ASP A 74 -4.71 -2.86 24.81
C ASP A 74 -3.25 -2.38 24.75
N GLU A 75 -2.47 -2.93 23.82
CA GLU A 75 -1.07 -2.55 23.65
C GLU A 75 -0.94 -1.13 23.10
N ILE A 76 -1.63 -0.78 22.02
CA ILE A 76 -1.61 0.59 21.47
C ILE A 76 -2.05 1.59 22.54
N SER A 77 -3.15 1.31 23.26
CA SER A 77 -3.62 2.17 24.35
C SER A 77 -2.59 2.34 25.46
N LYS A 78 -1.83 1.29 25.82
CA LYS A 78 -0.77 1.39 26.84
C LYS A 78 0.31 2.42 26.48
N TYR A 79 0.64 2.59 25.19
CA TYR A 79 1.66 3.54 24.76
C TYR A 79 1.10 4.94 24.49
N PHE A 80 -0.16 5.05 24.06
CA PHE A 80 -0.65 6.29 23.46
C PHE A 80 -1.87 6.92 24.14
N LEU A 81 -2.61 6.20 24.99
CA LEU A 81 -3.87 6.70 25.56
C LEU A 81 -3.67 7.87 26.55
N ASP A 82 -2.45 8.07 27.06
CA ASP A 82 -2.15 9.16 28.01
C ASP A 82 -2.36 10.56 27.43
N LYS A 83 -2.16 10.71 26.11
CA LYS A 83 -2.42 11.97 25.38
C LYS A 83 -3.09 11.72 24.02
N GLY A 84 -3.66 10.54 23.79
CA GLY A 84 -4.08 10.10 22.48
C GLY A 84 -5.56 9.77 22.41
N ILE A 85 -6.19 10.18 21.33
CA ILE A 85 -7.49 9.66 20.90
C ILE A 85 -7.20 8.36 20.14
N VAL A 86 -7.62 7.22 20.70
CA VAL A 86 -7.34 5.89 20.14
C VAL A 86 -8.61 5.31 19.51
N ILE A 87 -8.51 4.94 18.25
CA ILE A 87 -9.63 4.59 17.38
C ILE A 87 -9.36 3.23 16.76
N ARG A 88 -10.39 2.37 16.69
CA ARG A 88 -10.40 1.23 15.78
C ARG A 88 -11.15 1.63 14.50
N MET A 89 -10.43 1.65 13.39
CA MET A 89 -10.95 2.12 12.10
C MET A 89 -11.73 1.04 11.35
N ASP A 90 -11.18 -0.16 11.29
CA ASP A 90 -11.75 -1.31 10.59
C ASP A 90 -11.26 -2.63 11.25
N SER A 91 -11.21 -3.71 10.48
CA SER A 91 -10.93 -5.07 10.91
C SER A 91 -9.67 -5.20 11.77
N ASP A 92 -8.57 -4.59 11.32
CA ASP A 92 -7.22 -4.71 11.87
C ASP A 92 -6.42 -3.40 11.84
N GLU A 93 -7.14 -2.31 11.59
CA GLU A 93 -6.60 -0.96 11.49
C GLU A 93 -6.96 -0.14 12.72
N PHE A 94 -5.97 0.52 13.29
CA PHE A 94 -6.10 1.41 14.43
C PHE A 94 -5.50 2.78 14.10
N VAL A 95 -6.09 3.83 14.67
CA VAL A 95 -5.58 5.19 14.57
C VAL A 95 -5.35 5.75 15.96
N VAL A 96 -4.26 6.47 16.11
CA VAL A 96 -3.97 7.30 17.27
C VAL A 96 -3.79 8.73 16.79
N PHE A 97 -4.58 9.65 17.34
CA PHE A 97 -4.29 11.08 17.26
C PHE A 97 -3.64 11.53 18.57
N TYR A 98 -2.30 11.60 18.56
CA TYR A 98 -1.48 11.89 19.72
C TYR A 98 -1.24 13.40 19.84
N ILE A 99 -1.71 13.96 20.94
CA ILE A 99 -1.86 15.40 21.15
C ILE A 99 -0.62 16.00 21.82
N ASN A 100 -0.35 17.28 21.54
CA ASN A 100 0.74 18.07 22.12
C ASN A 100 2.09 17.36 22.03
N THR A 101 2.46 17.00 20.80
CA THR A 101 3.63 16.17 20.52
C THR A 101 4.40 16.74 19.34
N ASP A 102 5.70 16.46 19.30
CA ASP A 102 6.51 16.65 18.10
C ASP A 102 6.94 15.32 17.48
N LYS A 103 7.65 15.42 16.35
CA LYS A 103 8.11 14.27 15.59
C LYS A 103 9.07 13.37 16.39
N GLU A 104 9.91 13.94 17.25
CA GLU A 104 10.90 13.17 18.01
C GLU A 104 10.22 12.42 19.17
N GLU A 105 9.26 13.03 19.88
CA GLU A 105 8.48 12.33 20.92
C GLU A 105 7.70 11.14 20.32
N VAL A 106 7.08 11.33 19.15
CA VAL A 106 6.36 10.25 18.45
C VAL A 106 7.32 9.13 18.06
N LYS A 107 8.50 9.50 17.56
CA LYS A 107 9.52 8.54 17.17
C LYS A 107 9.99 7.70 18.37
N GLU A 108 10.28 8.33 19.50
CA GLU A 108 10.67 7.63 20.73
C GLU A 108 9.58 6.66 21.23
N LYS A 109 8.30 7.06 21.16
CA LYS A 109 7.17 6.19 21.52
C LYS A 109 7.05 5.00 20.56
N LEU A 110 7.19 5.23 19.25
CA LEU A 110 7.11 4.19 18.22
C LEU A 110 8.29 3.22 18.26
N ASP A 111 9.50 3.72 18.49
CA ASP A 111 10.70 2.88 18.67
C ASP A 111 10.48 1.91 19.85
N LYS A 112 10.02 2.41 21.00
CA LYS A 112 9.67 1.57 22.15
C LYS A 112 8.53 0.59 21.85
N PHE A 113 7.48 1.05 21.17
CA PHE A 113 6.36 0.19 20.77
C PHE A 113 6.84 -0.99 19.91
N ILE A 114 7.70 -0.74 18.91
CA ILE A 114 8.24 -1.79 18.05
C ILE A 114 9.22 -2.70 18.80
N GLU A 115 10.10 -2.15 19.65
CA GLU A 115 11.03 -2.95 20.44
C GLU A 115 10.31 -3.91 21.40
N ASP A 116 9.21 -3.46 22.00
CA ASP A 116 8.42 -4.25 22.94
C ASP A 116 7.49 -5.27 22.25
N GLN A 117 7.33 -5.19 20.91
CA GLN A 117 6.58 -6.19 20.16
C GLN A 117 7.28 -7.55 20.25
N LYS A 118 6.63 -8.47 20.97
CA LYS A 118 7.07 -9.86 20.99
C LYS A 118 6.92 -10.47 19.59
N PRO A 119 7.96 -11.11 19.03
CA PRO A 119 7.91 -11.71 17.70
C PRO A 119 6.90 -12.86 17.59
N ALA A 120 6.47 -13.45 18.71
CA ALA A 120 5.35 -14.36 18.74
C ALA A 120 4.61 -14.28 20.08
N ARG A 121 3.27 -14.35 20.02
CA ARG A 121 2.36 -14.30 21.17
C ARG A 121 1.65 -15.63 21.36
N MET A 122 1.45 -16.02 22.61
CA MET A 122 0.72 -17.24 22.95
C MET A 122 -0.78 -16.93 22.99
N ILE A 123 -1.49 -17.29 21.93
CA ILE A 123 -2.92 -17.04 21.77
C ILE A 123 -3.64 -18.38 21.68
N ASN A 124 -4.49 -18.66 22.68
CA ASN A 124 -5.27 -19.90 22.79
C ASN A 124 -4.39 -21.17 22.66
N GLY A 125 -3.21 -21.15 23.28
CA GLY A 125 -2.26 -22.26 23.28
C GLY A 125 -1.44 -22.40 22.00
N ARG A 126 -1.46 -21.40 21.11
CA ARG A 126 -0.68 -21.37 19.86
C ARG A 126 0.26 -20.18 19.86
N MET A 127 1.47 -20.37 19.35
CA MET A 127 2.40 -19.28 19.08
C MET A 127 2.04 -18.64 17.74
N ILE A 128 1.62 -17.39 17.77
CA ILE A 128 1.23 -16.62 16.58
C ILE A 128 2.16 -15.43 16.45
N GLN A 129 2.77 -15.29 15.29
CA GLN A 129 3.61 -14.16 14.93
C GLN A 129 2.79 -13.19 14.08
N PHE A 130 2.73 -11.94 14.52
CA PHE A 130 2.21 -10.82 13.77
C PHE A 130 2.98 -9.56 14.15
N THR A 131 2.99 -8.58 13.27
CA THR A 131 3.70 -7.30 13.40
C THR A 131 2.78 -6.18 12.92
N PHE A 132 3.22 -4.94 13.10
CA PHE A 132 2.51 -3.78 12.55
C PHE A 132 3.34 -3.05 11.50
N SER A 133 2.67 -2.66 10.43
CA SER A 133 3.12 -1.55 9.60
C SER A 133 2.43 -0.28 10.10
N ILE A 134 3.17 0.83 10.16
CA ILE A 134 2.70 2.07 10.79
C ILE A 134 2.97 3.26 9.87
N GLY A 135 1.96 4.09 9.63
CA GLY A 135 2.08 5.35 8.91
C GLY A 135 1.92 6.53 9.87
N VAL A 136 2.73 7.57 9.72
CA VAL A 136 2.70 8.73 10.61
C VAL A 136 2.62 10.04 9.83
N THR A 137 1.73 10.95 10.23
CA THR A 137 1.68 12.32 9.75
C THR A 137 1.68 13.32 10.89
N MET A 138 2.21 14.51 10.64
CA MET A 138 2.28 15.58 11.64
C MET A 138 1.27 16.66 11.29
N TYR A 139 0.47 17.05 12.27
CA TYR A 139 -0.41 18.21 12.21
C TYR A 139 0.31 19.43 12.82
N PRO A 140 0.15 20.64 12.25
CA PRO A 140 -0.65 20.99 11.06
C PRO A 140 0.08 20.84 9.72
N ASP A 141 1.29 20.30 9.70
CA ASP A 141 2.17 20.29 8.52
C ASP A 141 1.61 19.49 7.33
N HIS A 142 0.87 18.42 7.59
CA HIS A 142 0.46 17.42 6.59
C HIS A 142 -1.06 17.34 6.35
N GLY A 143 -1.87 18.16 7.01
CA GLY A 143 -3.32 18.18 6.84
C GLY A 143 -4.03 19.07 7.85
N LYS A 144 -5.28 19.44 7.56
CA LYS A 144 -6.08 20.35 8.40
C LYS A 144 -7.33 19.73 9.03
N ASN A 145 -7.58 18.46 8.76
CA ASN A 145 -8.72 17.70 9.25
C ASN A 145 -8.38 16.21 9.22
N PHE A 146 -9.25 15.40 9.81
CA PHE A 146 -9.12 13.95 9.86
C PHE A 146 -8.85 13.32 8.48
N ALA A 147 -9.63 13.69 7.46
CA ALA A 147 -9.55 13.09 6.12
C ALA A 147 -8.21 13.36 5.43
N GLU A 148 -7.71 14.60 5.50
CA GLU A 148 -6.40 14.95 4.92
C GLU A 148 -5.24 14.24 5.64
N LEU A 149 -5.30 14.14 6.97
CA LEU A 149 -4.27 13.47 7.77
C LEU A 149 -4.27 11.95 7.51
N LEU A 150 -5.46 11.33 7.43
CA LEU A 150 -5.65 9.94 7.07
C LEU A 150 -5.05 9.65 5.69
N GLU A 151 -5.38 10.45 4.68
CA GLU A 151 -4.86 10.27 3.32
C GLU A 151 -3.32 10.24 3.32
N LYS A 152 -2.66 11.14 4.06
CA LYS A 152 -1.19 11.16 4.13
C LYS A 152 -0.62 10.03 4.98
N ALA A 153 -1.34 9.58 6.01
CA ALA A 153 -0.92 8.50 6.88
C ALA A 153 -0.99 7.16 6.14
N ASP A 154 -2.03 6.93 5.35
CA ASP A 154 -2.16 5.76 4.45
C ASP A 154 -0.99 5.66 3.47
N ILE A 155 -0.57 6.81 2.93
CA ILE A 155 0.58 6.85 2.03
C ILE A 155 1.87 6.42 2.75
N ALA A 156 2.08 6.90 3.98
CA ALA A 156 3.24 6.50 4.78
C ALA A 156 3.16 5.03 5.22
N LEU A 157 1.98 4.55 5.60
CA LEU A 157 1.71 3.16 5.94
C LEU A 157 2.05 2.22 4.78
N TYR A 158 1.69 2.62 3.56
CA TYR A 158 2.06 1.88 2.36
C TYR A 158 3.58 1.79 2.19
N ASP A 159 4.31 2.90 2.32
CA ASP A 159 5.77 2.86 2.23
C ASP A 159 6.39 1.95 3.32
N ALA A 160 5.84 1.96 4.55
CA ALA A 160 6.25 1.03 5.60
C ALA A 160 6.03 -0.44 5.19
N LYS A 161 4.88 -0.74 4.59
CA LYS A 161 4.56 -2.06 4.04
C LYS A 161 5.53 -2.46 2.93
N TYR A 162 5.74 -1.57 1.97
CA TYR A 162 6.59 -1.78 0.80
C TYR A 162 8.05 -2.01 1.17
N ARG A 163 8.57 -1.29 2.17
CA ARG A 163 9.95 -1.44 2.67
C ARG A 163 10.17 -2.70 3.52
N GLY A 164 9.18 -3.61 3.58
CA GLY A 164 9.32 -4.92 4.22
C GLY A 164 8.52 -5.08 5.52
N ARG A 165 7.53 -4.22 5.78
CA ARG A 165 6.61 -4.30 6.94
C ARG A 165 7.34 -4.17 8.30
N ALA A 166 6.62 -4.39 9.40
CA ALA A 166 7.15 -4.38 10.77
C ALA A 166 7.95 -3.10 11.12
N ARG A 167 7.44 -1.94 10.69
CA ARG A 167 8.11 -0.64 10.83
C ARG A 167 7.11 0.50 10.80
N TYR A 168 7.56 1.67 11.23
CA TYR A 168 6.88 2.93 10.93
C TYR A 168 7.58 3.71 9.83
N THR A 169 6.79 4.51 9.10
CA THR A 169 7.28 5.53 8.19
C THR A 169 6.54 6.83 8.49
N PHE A 170 7.28 7.95 8.53
CA PHE A 170 6.68 9.27 8.50
C PHE A 170 6.40 9.69 7.06
N TYR A 171 5.24 10.32 6.82
CA TYR A 171 4.93 10.89 5.53
C TYR A 171 5.98 11.93 5.12
N GLU A 172 6.45 11.82 3.88
CA GLU A 172 7.34 12.77 3.25
C GLU A 172 6.69 13.34 1.98
N LYS A 173 6.91 14.63 1.72
CA LYS A 173 6.46 15.27 0.48
C LYS A 173 7.14 14.59 -0.70
N GLY A 174 6.34 14.07 -1.63
CA GLY A 174 6.83 13.32 -2.80
C GLY A 174 6.37 11.86 -2.82
N PHE A 175 5.74 11.37 -1.75
CA PHE A 175 5.05 10.08 -1.81
C PHE A 175 3.85 10.14 -2.77
N ILE A 176 3.59 9.00 -3.41
CA ILE A 176 2.54 8.77 -4.41
C ILE A 176 1.16 8.76 -3.71
N ASN A 177 0.07 9.23 -4.35
CA ASN A 177 -1.24 9.43 -3.68
C ASN A 177 -1.87 8.11 -3.15
N ALA A 178 -2.82 8.21 -2.21
CA ALA A 178 -3.45 7.06 -1.56
C ALA A 178 -4.17 6.08 -2.52
N HIS A 179 -4.85 6.58 -3.56
CA HIS A 179 -5.48 5.74 -4.59
C HIS A 179 -4.45 4.96 -5.41
N GLN A 180 -3.32 5.59 -5.76
CA GLN A 180 -2.25 4.86 -6.44
C GLN A 180 -1.68 3.81 -5.48
N ASN A 181 -1.56 4.09 -4.18
CA ASN A 181 -1.07 3.10 -3.21
C ASN A 181 -2.01 1.91 -3.03
N GLN A 182 -3.33 2.09 -3.02
CA GLN A 182 -4.29 0.98 -3.00
C GLN A 182 -4.16 0.09 -4.25
N LEU A 183 -4.06 0.72 -5.43
CA LEU A 183 -3.80 -0.01 -6.67
C LEU A 183 -2.46 -0.75 -6.58
N MET A 184 -1.40 -0.08 -6.13
CA MET A 184 -0.08 -0.68 -6.02
C MET A 184 -0.07 -1.86 -5.05
N PHE A 185 -0.76 -1.76 -3.91
CA PHE A 185 -0.86 -2.85 -2.93
C PHE A 185 -1.59 -4.07 -3.50
N GLY A 186 -2.72 -3.85 -4.17
CA GLY A 186 -3.46 -4.92 -4.83
C GLY A 186 -2.61 -5.64 -5.88
N LEU A 187 -1.85 -4.87 -6.67
CA LEU A 187 -0.92 -5.40 -7.66
C LEU A 187 0.28 -6.11 -7.03
N GLU A 188 0.78 -5.63 -5.89
CA GLU A 188 1.93 -6.22 -5.20
C GLU A 188 1.64 -7.64 -4.75
N GLU A 189 0.58 -7.84 -3.97
CA GLU A 189 0.21 -9.18 -3.49
C GLU A 189 -0.16 -10.12 -4.63
N PHE A 190 -0.85 -9.62 -5.66
CA PHE A 190 -1.20 -10.41 -6.83
C PHE A 190 0.05 -10.84 -7.64
N SER A 191 0.93 -9.89 -7.94
CA SER A 191 2.07 -10.11 -8.83
C SER A 191 3.18 -10.98 -8.24
N LYS A 192 3.24 -11.15 -6.90
CA LYS A 192 4.22 -12.01 -6.21
C LYS A 192 4.11 -13.48 -6.64
N SER A 193 2.94 -13.91 -7.08
CA SER A 193 2.70 -15.29 -7.51
C SER A 193 2.79 -15.49 -9.02
N LEU A 194 3.02 -14.42 -9.79
CA LEU A 194 3.11 -14.50 -11.24
C LEU A 194 4.51 -14.95 -11.68
N PRO A 195 4.62 -15.93 -12.59
CA PRO A 195 5.89 -16.35 -13.16
C PRO A 195 6.31 -15.37 -14.25
N GLY A 196 6.87 -14.21 -13.86
CA GLY A 196 7.35 -13.22 -14.82
C GLY A 196 7.31 -11.77 -14.31
N GLY A 197 7.81 -10.87 -15.15
CA GLY A 197 7.76 -9.44 -14.95
C GLY A 197 6.32 -8.93 -15.06
N PHE A 198 5.92 -8.04 -14.18
CA PHE A 198 4.64 -7.35 -14.28
C PHE A 198 4.85 -5.88 -13.93
N PHE A 199 4.34 -4.99 -14.77
CA PHE A 199 4.46 -3.56 -14.57
C PHE A 199 3.23 -2.81 -15.11
N VAL A 200 3.07 -1.58 -14.65
CA VAL A 200 1.99 -0.67 -15.06
C VAL A 200 2.59 0.67 -15.43
N TYR A 201 2.17 1.25 -16.55
CA TYR A 201 2.68 2.54 -17.01
C TYR A 201 1.60 3.44 -17.62
N GLU A 202 1.85 4.75 -17.61
CA GLU A 202 0.96 5.75 -18.22
C GLU A 202 0.99 5.65 -19.76
N ALA A 203 -0.16 5.54 -20.41
CA ALA A 203 -0.24 5.43 -21.87
C ALA A 203 0.01 6.76 -22.61
N LYS A 204 0.11 7.87 -21.88
CA LYS A 204 0.32 9.22 -22.42
C LYS A 204 1.44 9.92 -21.66
N GLY A 205 2.00 10.98 -22.24
CA GLY A 205 3.06 11.76 -21.61
C GLY A 205 4.42 11.04 -21.73
N ASP A 206 5.14 10.95 -20.62
CA ASP A 206 6.50 10.41 -20.56
C ASP A 206 6.55 8.88 -20.38
N GLU A 207 5.40 8.20 -20.51
CA GLU A 207 5.26 6.75 -20.37
C GLU A 207 5.76 6.22 -19.02
N LYS A 208 5.45 6.97 -17.95
CA LYS A 208 6.01 6.76 -16.63
C LYS A 208 5.57 5.40 -16.05
N ILE A 209 6.53 4.65 -15.50
CA ILE A 209 6.24 3.45 -14.73
C ILE A 209 5.60 3.82 -13.40
N LEU A 210 4.37 3.32 -13.18
CA LEU A 210 3.60 3.46 -11.94
C LEU A 210 3.94 2.30 -10.98
N TYR A 211 3.95 1.07 -11.50
CA TYR A 211 4.20 -0.17 -10.76
C TYR A 211 5.21 -1.05 -11.49
N ALA A 212 6.03 -1.80 -10.75
CA ALA A 212 6.77 -2.95 -11.24
C ALA A 212 6.96 -3.95 -10.11
N ASN A 213 6.87 -5.25 -10.40
CA ASN A 213 7.12 -6.31 -9.42
C ASN A 213 8.61 -6.68 -9.32
N GLN A 214 8.96 -7.49 -8.33
CA GLN A 214 10.35 -7.91 -8.09
C GLN A 214 10.97 -8.66 -9.27
N SER A 215 10.17 -9.43 -10.02
CA SER A 215 10.64 -10.15 -11.22
C SER A 215 11.21 -9.20 -12.29
N MET A 216 10.72 -7.95 -12.37
CA MET A 216 11.32 -6.95 -13.27
C MET A 216 12.75 -6.59 -12.86
N VAL A 217 13.00 -6.45 -11.56
CA VAL A 217 14.34 -6.17 -11.02
C VAL A 217 15.30 -7.31 -11.35
N GLU A 218 14.84 -8.55 -11.17
CA GLU A 218 15.62 -9.77 -11.45
C GLU A 218 15.88 -10.00 -12.94
N LEU A 219 14.87 -9.72 -13.79
CA LEU A 219 14.96 -9.81 -15.24
C LEU A 219 15.99 -8.82 -15.79
N PHE A 220 15.97 -7.58 -15.30
CA PHE A 220 16.90 -6.51 -15.70
C PHE A 220 18.26 -6.57 -15.02
N LYS A 221 18.48 -7.51 -14.10
CA LYS A 221 19.74 -7.68 -13.35
C LYS A 221 20.11 -6.41 -12.55
N CYS A 222 19.09 -5.78 -11.97
CA CYS A 222 19.24 -4.64 -11.07
C CYS A 222 19.35 -5.10 -9.62
N ASP A 223 19.92 -4.24 -8.76
CA ASP A 223 20.18 -4.58 -7.36
C ASP A 223 18.90 -4.51 -6.51
N ASP A 224 18.10 -3.47 -6.72
CA ASP A 224 16.80 -3.25 -6.07
C ASP A 224 15.86 -2.43 -6.97
N MET A 225 14.64 -2.17 -6.50
CA MET A 225 13.65 -1.41 -7.27
C MET A 225 14.07 0.05 -7.56
N ASN A 226 14.81 0.70 -6.66
CA ASN A 226 15.26 2.07 -6.88
C ASN A 226 16.33 2.12 -7.98
N ASP A 227 17.26 1.17 -7.94
CA ASP A 227 18.27 0.99 -8.97
C ASP A 227 17.62 0.66 -10.33
N PHE A 228 16.64 -0.26 -10.35
CA PHE A 228 15.85 -0.56 -11.55
C PHE A 228 15.20 0.68 -12.14
N ARG A 229 14.42 1.43 -11.34
CA ARG A 229 13.75 2.66 -11.81
C ARG A 229 14.72 3.69 -12.34
N LYS A 230 15.89 3.85 -11.71
CA LYS A 230 16.93 4.74 -12.19
C LYS A 230 17.52 4.26 -13.52
N TYR A 231 17.76 2.96 -13.66
CA TYR A 231 18.32 2.36 -14.87
C TYR A 231 17.41 2.56 -16.09
N ILE A 232 16.12 2.28 -15.96
CA ILE A 232 15.14 2.46 -17.05
C ILE A 232 14.63 3.90 -17.20
N GLY A 233 15.19 4.88 -16.48
CA GLY A 233 14.69 6.25 -16.48
C GLY A 233 13.21 6.38 -16.03
N ASN A 234 12.71 5.39 -15.31
CA ASN A 234 11.33 5.22 -14.85
C ASN A 234 10.27 5.37 -15.96
N SER A 235 10.54 4.89 -17.18
CA SER A 235 9.58 4.90 -18.29
C SER A 235 9.57 3.59 -19.09
N PHE A 236 8.46 3.31 -19.78
CA PHE A 236 8.35 2.17 -20.71
C PHE A 236 9.41 2.24 -21.81
N LYS A 237 9.68 3.44 -22.34
CA LYS A 237 10.80 3.67 -23.27
C LYS A 237 12.14 3.13 -22.78
N GLY A 238 12.43 3.20 -21.49
CA GLY A 238 13.68 2.67 -20.93
C GLY A 238 13.70 1.15 -20.72
N ILE A 239 12.55 0.48 -20.78
CA ILE A 239 12.44 -0.99 -20.76
C ILE A 239 12.81 -1.55 -22.13
N VAL A 240 12.28 -0.96 -23.20
CA VAL A 240 12.48 -1.43 -24.59
C VAL A 240 13.91 -1.15 -25.05
N HIS A 241 14.52 -2.09 -25.79
CA HIS A 241 15.82 -1.85 -26.40
C HIS A 241 15.79 -0.59 -27.29
N PRO A 242 16.76 0.34 -27.17
CA PRO A 242 16.71 1.64 -27.85
C PRO A 242 16.47 1.56 -29.36
N ASP A 243 17.09 0.58 -30.03
CA ASP A 243 16.96 0.37 -31.48
C ASP A 243 15.59 -0.19 -31.92
N GLU A 244 14.76 -0.66 -30.99
CA GLU A 244 13.46 -1.29 -31.27
C GLU A 244 12.27 -0.43 -30.85
N TYR A 245 12.49 0.62 -30.05
CA TYR A 245 11.43 1.43 -29.46
C TYR A 245 10.42 1.98 -30.47
N ASP A 246 10.88 2.62 -31.56
CA ASP A 246 9.98 3.20 -32.57
C ASP A 246 9.13 2.13 -33.27
N LYS A 247 9.72 0.95 -33.49
CA LYS A 247 9.02 -0.20 -34.08
C LYS A 247 7.96 -0.73 -33.11
N VAL A 248 8.32 -0.90 -31.84
CA VAL A 248 7.44 -1.38 -30.77
C VAL A 248 6.23 -0.47 -30.61
N LEU A 249 6.47 0.84 -30.49
CA LEU A 249 5.39 1.82 -30.31
C LEU A 249 4.45 1.85 -31.52
N LYS A 250 4.97 1.73 -32.74
CA LYS A 250 4.15 1.68 -33.95
C LYS A 250 3.26 0.43 -33.98
N GLU A 251 3.78 -0.71 -33.54
CA GLU A 251 3.06 -1.98 -33.51
C GLU A 251 1.95 -1.98 -32.45
N ILE A 252 2.21 -1.48 -31.24
CA ILE A 252 1.19 -1.28 -30.20
C ILE A 252 0.05 -0.38 -30.73
N ASN A 253 0.39 0.80 -31.28
CA ASN A 253 -0.61 1.71 -31.83
C ASN A 253 -1.42 1.10 -32.98
N THR A 254 -0.80 0.27 -33.81
CA THR A 254 -1.49 -0.43 -34.90
C THR A 254 -2.49 -1.44 -34.37
N GLN A 255 -2.15 -2.17 -33.30
CA GLN A 255 -3.05 -3.14 -32.67
C GLN A 255 -4.23 -2.46 -31.97
N GLN A 256 -3.99 -1.35 -31.27
CA GLN A 256 -5.04 -0.57 -30.60
C GLN A 256 -5.99 0.12 -31.59
N GLY A 257 -5.52 0.45 -32.80
CA GLY A 257 -6.33 1.05 -33.86
C GLY A 257 -7.28 0.10 -34.61
N LYS A 258 -7.23 -1.22 -34.35
CA LYS A 258 -8.07 -2.19 -35.05
C LYS A 258 -9.47 -2.25 -34.45
N SER A 259 -10.49 -2.18 -35.32
CA SER A 259 -11.92 -2.18 -34.92
C SER A 259 -12.39 -3.46 -34.22
N ASP A 260 -11.64 -4.56 -34.37
CA ASP A 260 -11.92 -5.89 -33.80
C ASP A 260 -11.08 -6.18 -32.53
N ASN A 261 -10.32 -5.21 -32.02
CA ASN A 261 -9.60 -5.35 -30.75
C ASN A 261 -10.58 -5.29 -29.57
N HIS A 262 -11.34 -6.37 -29.37
CA HIS A 262 -12.44 -6.49 -28.41
C HIS A 262 -12.02 -6.49 -26.92
N GLY A 263 -10.83 -6.02 -26.59
CA GLY A 263 -10.36 -5.91 -25.21
C GLY A 263 -9.20 -4.93 -24.99
N ASN A 264 -8.88 -4.06 -25.95
CA ASN A 264 -7.70 -3.16 -25.89
C ASN A 264 -6.40 -3.91 -25.51
N LEU A 265 -6.27 -5.15 -25.99
CA LEU A 265 -5.11 -6.00 -25.73
C LEU A 265 -4.08 -5.80 -26.82
N ASP A 266 -2.81 -5.91 -26.46
CA ASP A 266 -1.71 -6.00 -27.41
C ASP A 266 -0.72 -7.08 -26.99
N TYR A 267 -0.06 -7.64 -27.99
CA TYR A 267 1.02 -8.58 -27.80
C TYR A 267 2.18 -8.15 -28.69
N ILE A 268 3.37 -8.06 -28.10
CA ILE A 268 4.56 -7.72 -28.85
C ILE A 268 5.78 -8.44 -28.30
N ARG A 269 6.70 -8.77 -29.20
CA ARG A 269 7.99 -9.39 -28.86
C ARG A 269 9.12 -8.43 -29.24
N TYR A 270 9.95 -8.09 -28.26
CA TYR A 270 11.07 -7.16 -28.46
C TYR A 270 12.26 -7.54 -27.57
N ARG A 271 13.41 -6.91 -27.83
CA ARG A 271 14.59 -7.05 -27.01
C ARG A 271 14.59 -6.05 -25.86
N ILE A 272 15.12 -6.46 -24.72
CA ILE A 272 15.50 -5.58 -23.62
C ILE A 272 17.01 -5.61 -23.42
N LYS A 273 17.54 -4.58 -22.78
CA LYS A 273 18.94 -4.53 -22.35
C LYS A 273 19.00 -4.52 -20.84
N CYS A 274 19.67 -5.49 -20.26
CA CYS A 274 19.86 -5.63 -18.81
C CYS A 274 21.04 -4.77 -18.35
N LYS A 275 21.07 -4.45 -17.05
CA LYS A 275 22.10 -3.59 -16.43
C LYS A 275 23.52 -4.15 -16.57
N ASP A 276 23.68 -5.47 -16.58
CA ASP A 276 24.95 -6.15 -16.79
C ASP A 276 25.42 -6.18 -18.27
N GLY A 277 24.63 -5.62 -19.18
CA GLY A 277 24.91 -5.55 -20.61
C GLY A 277 24.38 -6.74 -21.41
N THR A 278 23.76 -7.73 -20.76
CA THR A 278 23.07 -8.82 -21.48
C THR A 278 21.83 -8.29 -22.19
N GLU A 279 21.49 -8.91 -23.32
CA GLU A 279 20.24 -8.65 -24.05
C GLU A 279 19.36 -9.89 -23.96
N LYS A 280 18.07 -9.67 -23.77
CA LYS A 280 17.07 -10.74 -23.68
C LYS A 280 15.93 -10.45 -24.64
N LEU A 281 15.34 -11.51 -25.19
CA LEU A 281 14.11 -11.42 -25.97
C LEU A 281 12.93 -11.65 -25.03
N VAL A 282 11.94 -10.76 -25.06
CA VAL A 282 10.79 -10.83 -24.16
C VAL A 282 9.47 -10.83 -24.91
N ASP A 283 8.49 -11.53 -24.36
CA ASP A 283 7.09 -11.46 -24.74
C ASP A 283 6.36 -10.49 -23.81
N ASP A 284 5.73 -9.48 -24.39
CA ASP A 284 4.97 -8.43 -23.72
C ASP A 284 3.49 -8.59 -24.05
N PHE A 285 2.67 -8.75 -23.02
CA PHE A 285 1.21 -8.81 -23.09
C PHE A 285 0.63 -7.57 -22.41
N GLY A 286 0.24 -6.59 -23.22
CA GLY A 286 -0.32 -5.32 -22.79
C GLY A 286 -1.86 -5.33 -22.77
N HIS A 287 -2.42 -4.61 -21.79
CA HIS A 287 -3.85 -4.30 -21.73
C HIS A 287 -4.06 -2.83 -21.36
N LEU A 288 -4.61 -2.05 -22.30
CA LEU A 288 -4.90 -0.64 -22.11
C LEU A 288 -6.25 -0.44 -21.42
N VAL A 289 -6.21 0.21 -20.26
CA VAL A 289 -7.36 0.46 -19.38
C VAL A 289 -7.49 1.95 -19.07
N ASN A 290 -8.72 2.45 -19.01
CA ASN A 290 -9.00 3.79 -18.52
C ASN A 290 -9.24 3.76 -17.01
N ASP A 291 -8.22 4.08 -16.23
CA ASP A 291 -8.28 4.18 -14.77
C ASP A 291 -8.87 5.54 -14.34
N PRO A 292 -9.80 5.59 -13.37
CA PRO A 292 -10.40 6.84 -12.89
C PRO A 292 -9.38 7.84 -12.30
N THR A 293 -8.24 7.37 -11.82
CA THR A 293 -7.21 8.17 -11.14
C THR A 293 -6.04 8.49 -12.07
N PHE A 294 -5.56 7.50 -12.84
CA PHE A 294 -4.38 7.63 -13.69
C PHE A 294 -4.69 7.94 -15.15
N GLY A 295 -5.98 7.95 -15.53
CA GLY A 295 -6.38 8.01 -16.92
C GLY A 295 -5.98 6.72 -17.65
N MET A 296 -5.50 6.87 -18.89
CA MET A 296 -5.15 5.71 -19.71
C MET A 296 -3.83 5.10 -19.23
N ILE A 297 -3.85 3.84 -18.81
CA ILE A 297 -2.69 3.08 -18.34
C ILE A 297 -2.65 1.70 -18.99
N TYR A 298 -1.45 1.16 -19.13
CA TYR A 298 -1.23 -0.21 -19.56
C TYR A 298 -0.89 -1.09 -18.37
N TYR A 299 -1.57 -2.23 -18.27
CA TYR A 299 -1.10 -3.36 -17.47
C TYR A 299 -0.31 -4.29 -18.39
N VAL A 300 0.92 -4.60 -18.00
CA VAL A 300 1.82 -5.40 -18.83
C VAL A 300 2.33 -6.61 -18.06
N PHE A 301 2.23 -7.78 -18.69
CA PHE A 301 2.93 -8.98 -18.28
C PHE A 301 4.08 -9.26 -19.25
N LEU A 302 5.29 -9.39 -18.71
CA LEU A 302 6.54 -9.49 -19.45
C LEU A 302 7.26 -10.80 -19.13
N LEU A 303 7.57 -11.56 -20.16
CA LEU A 303 8.09 -12.92 -20.06
C LEU A 303 9.43 -13.05 -20.79
N ASP A 304 10.43 -13.65 -20.16
CA ASP A 304 11.70 -13.99 -20.83
C ASP A 304 11.48 -15.21 -21.74
N VAL A 305 11.65 -15.01 -23.05
CA VAL A 305 11.43 -16.06 -24.05
C VAL A 305 12.36 -17.26 -23.81
N ASP A 306 13.58 -17.03 -23.35
CA ASP A 306 14.57 -18.10 -23.20
C ASP A 306 14.28 -18.97 -21.96
N GLU A 307 13.77 -18.40 -20.86
CA GLU A 307 13.36 -19.17 -19.67
C GLU A 307 12.09 -20.00 -19.91
N HIS A 308 11.19 -19.55 -20.79
CA HIS A 308 9.98 -20.30 -21.14
C HIS A 308 10.23 -21.56 -21.96
N ILE A 309 11.35 -21.63 -22.69
CA ILE A 309 11.69 -22.79 -23.53
C ILE A 309 12.30 -23.92 -22.68
N VAL A 310 12.97 -23.59 -21.56
CA VAL A 310 13.65 -24.58 -20.70
C VAL A 310 12.68 -25.35 -19.79
N ASN A 311 11.48 -24.81 -19.55
CA ASN A 311 10.45 -25.43 -18.68
C ASN A 311 9.32 -26.14 -19.46
N ARG A 312 9.54 -26.52 -20.73
CA ARG A 312 8.64 -27.37 -21.52
C ARG A 312 9.24 -28.73 -21.82
#